data_AF-A0A5F9D148-F1
#
_entry.id   AF-A0A5F9D148-F1
#
_cell.length_a   1.000
_cell.length_b   1.000
_cell.length_c   1.000
_cell.angle_alpha   90.00
_cell.angle_beta   90.00
_cell.angle_gamma   90.00
#
_symmetry.space_group_name_H-M   'P 1'
#
loop_
_entity.id
_entity.type
_entity.pdbx_description
1 polymer ?
#
loop_
_entity_poly.entity_id
_entity_poly.type
_entity_poly.pdbx_seq_one_letter_code
_entity_poly.pdbx_strand_id
1 'polypeptide(L)'
;IYDKRITCALPVTNTKEVRWQKVLYERQPFPDNSVDRRFLEELRKNIYARKYQYWAVVFESSVVVQQLCSVCGLLAPHWPFGTGLASSLIGYILFDLIDGGEGRKKSGQSRWADLKTAAPAFITFTYGFSPVLKTLTESVSTDTIYAMSVFMLLGHLIFFDYGANAAIVSSTLSLNMAIFASLCLASPPPLVPACLHHGDICHPDFCPVAHVAKETEGMYSPQLCGGHTAFCIFSLGSLLSISVVGAILFALLLISISCPCPFYLIRLQLFKENIHGPWDEAEIKEDLSRFLS
;
A
#
# COMPACT_ATOMS: atom_id res chain seq x y z
N ILE A 1 -42.96 14.74 -84.84
CA ILE A 1 -41.76 14.18 -85.50
C ILE A 1 -40.56 14.98 -84.94
N TYR A 2 -39.80 14.61 -83.91
CA TYR A 2 -39.49 13.34 -83.24
C TYR A 2 -39.36 13.56 -81.72
N ASP A 3 -39.92 12.63 -80.94
CA ASP A 3 -39.64 12.40 -79.53
C ASP A 3 -38.27 11.69 -79.43
N LYS A 4 -37.29 12.29 -78.75
CA LYS A 4 -36.03 11.63 -78.38
C LYS A 4 -35.98 11.51 -76.86
N ARG A 5 -36.63 10.48 -76.33
CA ARG A 5 -36.33 9.95 -75.00
C ARG A 5 -34.90 9.43 -74.99
N ILE A 6 -34.00 10.20 -74.39
CA ILE A 6 -32.71 9.68 -73.97
C ILE A 6 -32.99 8.92 -72.67
N THR A 7 -33.25 7.62 -72.82
CA THR A 7 -33.18 6.67 -71.70
C THR A 7 -31.74 6.63 -71.20
N CYS A 8 -31.47 7.35 -70.10
CA CYS A 8 -30.28 7.10 -69.30
C CYS A 8 -30.42 5.71 -68.69
N ALA A 9 -29.81 4.71 -69.33
CA ALA A 9 -29.56 3.43 -68.70
C ALA A 9 -28.65 3.68 -67.49
N LEU A 10 -29.21 3.60 -66.29
CA LEU A 10 -28.40 3.50 -65.08
C LEU A 10 -27.59 2.20 -65.19
N PRO A 11 -26.25 2.25 -65.18
CA PRO A 11 -25.48 1.03 -65.06
C PRO A 11 -25.84 0.45 -63.69
N VAL A 12 -26.41 -0.76 -63.67
CA VAL A 12 -26.51 -1.56 -62.46
C VAL A 12 -25.09 -2.00 -62.12
N THR A 13 -24.32 -1.08 -61.55
CA THR A 13 -23.08 -1.41 -60.88
C THR A 13 -23.49 -2.18 -59.65
N ASN A 14 -23.20 -3.48 -59.63
CA ASN A 14 -23.15 -4.26 -58.40
C ASN A 14 -21.98 -3.71 -57.56
N THR A 15 -22.14 -2.51 -57.03
CA THR A 15 -21.22 -1.92 -56.07
C THR A 15 -21.44 -2.70 -54.80
N LYS A 16 -20.54 -3.63 -54.49
CA LYS A 16 -20.34 -4.03 -53.10
C LYS A 16 -20.19 -2.74 -52.32
N GLU A 17 -21.15 -2.45 -51.43
CA GLU A 17 -21.05 -1.28 -50.55
C GLU A 17 -19.73 -1.41 -49.78
N VAL A 18 -18.76 -0.57 -50.13
CA VAL A 18 -17.48 -0.52 -49.41
C VAL A 18 -17.81 0.08 -48.05
N ARG A 19 -17.76 -0.73 -47.01
CA ARG A 19 -17.97 -0.27 -45.64
C ARG A 19 -16.70 0.35 -45.10
N TRP A 20 -16.81 1.44 -44.34
CA TRP A 20 -15.69 2.02 -43.61
C TRP A 20 -15.08 0.98 -42.67
N GLN A 21 -13.75 0.93 -42.60
CA GLN A 21 -13.01 0.00 -41.75
C GLN A 21 -12.06 0.78 -40.84
N LYS A 22 -11.90 0.30 -39.60
CA LYS A 22 -11.02 0.94 -38.62
C LYS A 22 -9.57 0.48 -38.79
N VAL A 23 -8.94 0.91 -39.88
CA VAL A 23 -7.54 0.58 -40.20
C VAL A 23 -6.76 1.88 -40.36
N LEU A 24 -5.74 2.10 -39.53
CA LEU A 24 -5.02 3.38 -39.47
C LEU A 24 -4.23 3.69 -40.76
N TYR A 25 -3.74 2.65 -41.44
CA TYR A 25 -2.78 2.80 -42.55
C TYR A 25 -3.37 2.55 -43.94
N GLU A 26 -4.62 2.09 -44.03
CA GLU A 26 -5.24 1.74 -45.31
C GLU A 26 -6.05 2.92 -45.87
N ARG A 27 -5.83 3.26 -47.14
CA ARG A 27 -6.59 4.32 -47.80
C ARG A 27 -7.98 3.82 -48.16
N GLN A 28 -9.00 4.57 -47.75
CA GLN A 28 -10.40 4.21 -47.96
C GLN A 28 -11.15 5.33 -48.70
N PRO A 29 -12.25 5.03 -49.42
CA PRO A 29 -13.03 6.00 -50.19
C PRO A 29 -13.96 6.83 -49.29
N PHE A 30 -13.47 7.26 -48.13
CA PHE A 30 -14.20 8.04 -47.14
C PHE A 30 -13.38 9.28 -46.79
N PRO A 31 -13.99 10.46 -46.60
CA PRO A 31 -13.26 11.63 -46.13
C PRO A 31 -12.67 11.38 -44.73
N ASP A 32 -11.55 12.03 -44.41
CA ASP A 32 -10.78 11.80 -43.18
C ASP A 32 -11.58 12.01 -41.87
N ASN A 33 -12.67 12.78 -41.92
CA ASN A 33 -13.59 13.02 -40.80
C ASN A 33 -14.79 12.06 -40.76
N SER A 34 -14.78 11.00 -41.56
CA SER A 34 -15.84 9.99 -41.55
C SER A 34 -15.76 9.14 -40.30
N VAL A 35 -16.86 9.11 -39.56
CA VAL A 35 -17.05 8.22 -38.41
C VAL A 35 -18.14 7.22 -38.77
N ASP A 36 -17.89 5.93 -38.53
CA ASP A 36 -18.90 4.90 -38.77
C ASP A 36 -20.10 5.05 -37.82
N ARG A 37 -21.30 4.68 -38.27
CA ARG A 37 -22.53 4.74 -37.45
C ARG A 37 -22.45 3.85 -36.20
N ARG A 38 -21.64 2.78 -36.28
CA ARG A 38 -21.37 1.84 -35.20
C ARG A 38 -20.52 2.42 -34.08
N PHE A 39 -19.89 3.58 -34.28
CA PHE A 39 -19.02 4.20 -33.29
C PHE A 39 -19.70 4.38 -31.92
N LEU A 40 -20.94 4.86 -31.91
CA LEU A 40 -21.71 5.01 -30.67
C LEU A 40 -22.31 3.68 -30.18
N GLU A 41 -22.45 2.68 -31.06
CA GLU A 41 -22.89 1.33 -30.69
C GLU A 41 -21.79 0.56 -29.96
N GLU A 42 -20.51 0.86 -30.26
CA GLU A 42 -19.34 0.26 -29.62
C GLU A 42 -18.99 0.88 -28.26
N LEU A 43 -19.71 1.94 -27.86
CA LEU A 43 -19.53 2.56 -26.55
C LEU A 43 -19.94 1.59 -25.43
N ARG A 44 -18.98 1.31 -24.56
CA ARG A 44 -19.21 0.47 -23.39
C ARG A 44 -18.90 1.26 -22.13
N LYS A 45 -19.76 1.16 -21.13
CA LYS A 45 -19.50 1.75 -19.81
C LYS A 45 -18.98 0.68 -18.87
N ASN A 46 -17.98 1.04 -18.06
CA ASN A 46 -17.57 0.28 -16.88
C ASN A 46 -17.17 -1.20 -17.15
N ILE A 47 -16.51 -1.49 -18.29
CA ILE A 47 -16.09 -2.86 -18.66
C ILE A 47 -15.25 -3.52 -17.56
N TYR A 48 -14.31 -2.77 -16.97
CA TYR A 48 -13.36 -3.26 -15.97
C TYR A 48 -13.73 -2.87 -14.52
N ALA A 49 -15.02 -2.72 -14.22
CA ALA A 49 -15.47 -2.39 -12.86
C ALA A 49 -15.23 -3.56 -11.89
N ARG A 50 -14.20 -3.43 -11.04
CA ARG A 50 -13.95 -4.37 -9.95
C ARG A 50 -15.02 -4.20 -8.87
N LYS A 51 -15.65 -5.30 -8.44
CA LYS A 51 -16.57 -5.32 -7.31
C LYS A 51 -15.80 -5.68 -6.05
N TYR A 52 -15.85 -4.79 -5.06
CA TYR A 52 -15.18 -5.02 -3.78
C TYR A 52 -16.16 -5.57 -2.76
N GLN A 53 -15.74 -6.58 -2.01
CA GLN A 53 -16.46 -7.07 -0.84
C GLN A 53 -16.13 -6.17 0.35
N TYR A 54 -17.14 -5.74 1.11
CA TYR A 54 -16.94 -4.82 2.24
C TYR A 54 -15.86 -5.31 3.21
N TRP A 55 -16.00 -6.54 3.70
CA TRP A 55 -15.06 -7.12 4.66
C TRP A 55 -13.65 -7.24 4.11
N ALA A 56 -13.48 -7.55 2.83
CA ALA A 56 -12.15 -7.58 2.21
C ALA A 56 -11.49 -6.19 2.28
N VAL A 57 -12.22 -5.12 1.96
CA VAL A 57 -11.67 -3.75 2.02
C VAL A 57 -11.36 -3.31 3.46
N VAL A 58 -12.16 -3.75 4.43
CA VAL A 58 -11.89 -3.52 5.87
C VAL A 58 -10.61 -4.21 6.31
N PHE A 59 -10.35 -5.43 5.82
CA PHE A 59 -9.10 -6.13 6.11
C PHE A 59 -7.91 -5.47 5.41
N GLU A 60 -8.05 -5.03 4.17
CA GLU A 60 -6.99 -4.28 3.47
C GLU A 60 -6.69 -2.93 4.15
N SER A 61 -7.70 -2.24 4.70
CA SER A 61 -7.48 -0.97 5.42
C SER A 61 -6.79 -1.17 6.78
N SER A 62 -6.75 -2.40 7.30
CA SER A 62 -6.06 -2.73 8.54
C SER A 62 -4.54 -2.46 8.48
N VAL A 63 -3.94 -2.48 7.27
CA VAL A 63 -2.54 -2.12 7.05
C VAL A 63 -2.29 -0.66 7.41
N VAL A 64 -3.20 0.24 7.02
CA VAL A 64 -3.13 1.66 7.35
C VAL A 64 -3.33 1.88 8.85
N VAL A 65 -4.30 1.19 9.43
CA VAL A 65 -4.58 1.23 10.89
C VAL A 65 -3.34 0.79 11.67
N GLN A 66 -2.65 -0.26 11.23
CA GLN A 66 -1.44 -0.76 11.85
C GLN A 66 -0.30 0.26 11.82
N GLN A 67 -0.12 0.97 10.69
CA GLN A 67 0.89 2.03 10.58
C GLN A 67 0.57 3.26 11.42
N LEU A 68 -0.72 3.58 11.61
CA LEU A 68 -1.10 4.64 12.54
C LEU A 68 -0.85 4.24 14.00
N CYS A 69 -1.12 2.98 14.34
CA CYS A 69 -0.81 2.42 15.66
C CYS A 69 0.71 2.35 15.92
N SER A 70 1.52 2.01 14.92
CA SER A 70 2.99 2.02 15.05
C SER A 70 3.49 3.44 15.34
N VAL A 71 3.06 4.42 14.55
CA VAL A 71 3.42 5.84 14.74
C VAL A 71 2.95 6.40 16.09
N CYS A 72 1.75 6.07 16.54
CA CYS A 72 1.27 6.52 17.85
C CYS A 72 1.97 5.82 19.02
N GLY A 73 2.37 4.55 18.86
CA GLY A 73 3.21 3.84 19.81
C GLY A 73 4.56 4.52 20.03
N LEU A 74 5.17 5.03 18.95
CA LEU A 74 6.44 5.78 18.99
C LEU A 74 6.39 7.07 19.80
N LEU A 75 5.22 7.68 19.92
CA LEU A 75 5.04 8.95 20.64
C LEU A 75 4.82 8.75 22.14
N ALA A 76 4.67 7.51 22.62
CA ALA A 76 4.31 7.23 24.00
C ALA A 76 5.52 7.09 24.93
N PRO A 77 5.66 7.94 25.97
CA PRO A 77 6.89 8.05 26.76
C PRO A 77 7.10 6.96 27.85
N HIS A 78 6.53 5.76 27.72
CA HIS A 78 6.57 4.76 28.80
C HIS A 78 7.57 3.61 28.56
N TRP A 79 8.55 3.52 29.47
CA TRP A 79 9.60 2.49 29.68
C TRP A 79 10.15 1.76 28.44
N PRO A 80 11.15 2.31 27.74
CA PRO A 80 11.60 1.79 26.44
C PRO A 80 12.50 0.54 26.50
N PHE A 81 13.00 0.13 27.68
CA PHE A 81 13.96 -0.98 27.72
C PHE A 81 13.31 -2.36 27.76
N GLY A 82 12.21 -2.51 28.52
CA GLY A 82 11.55 -3.80 28.71
C GLY A 82 10.51 -4.12 27.64
N THR A 83 9.72 -3.12 27.25
CA THR A 83 8.61 -3.26 26.29
C THR A 83 9.08 -3.63 24.91
N GLY A 84 10.23 -3.12 24.51
CA GLY A 84 10.73 -3.37 23.19
C GLY A 84 11.44 -4.72 23.04
N LEU A 85 12.26 -5.13 24.02
CA LEU A 85 12.82 -6.48 24.02
C LEU A 85 11.67 -7.49 24.06
N ALA A 86 10.63 -7.19 24.85
CA ALA A 86 9.40 -7.95 24.85
C ALA A 86 8.69 -7.90 23.48
N SER A 87 8.59 -6.75 22.80
CA SER A 87 7.91 -6.65 21.50
C SER A 87 8.66 -7.40 20.41
N SER A 88 9.99 -7.29 20.33
CA SER A 88 10.82 -8.04 19.37
C SER A 88 10.75 -9.55 19.62
N LEU A 89 10.77 -9.98 20.89
CA LEU A 89 10.55 -11.38 21.27
C LEU A 89 9.12 -11.85 20.92
N ILE A 90 8.11 -11.03 21.18
CA ILE A 90 6.70 -11.30 20.81
C ILE A 90 6.57 -11.41 19.30
N GLY A 91 7.23 -10.54 18.53
CA GLY A 91 7.26 -10.56 17.08
C GLY A 91 7.90 -11.81 16.51
N TYR A 92 9.07 -12.18 17.04
CA TYR A 92 9.73 -13.43 16.67
C TYR A 92 8.86 -14.65 16.99
N ILE A 93 8.22 -14.66 18.16
CA ILE A 93 7.28 -15.73 18.54
C ILE A 93 6.07 -15.75 17.60
N LEU A 94 5.51 -14.60 17.27
CA LEU A 94 4.34 -14.48 16.40
C LEU A 94 4.68 -14.93 14.97
N PHE A 95 5.83 -14.51 14.44
CA PHE A 95 6.36 -14.96 13.15
C PHE A 95 6.56 -16.48 13.14
N ASP A 96 7.18 -17.03 14.17
CA ASP A 96 7.45 -18.48 14.28
C ASP A 96 6.15 -19.30 14.43
N LEU A 97 5.11 -18.72 15.04
CA LEU A 97 3.77 -19.31 15.12
C LEU A 97 3.02 -19.23 13.78
N ILE A 98 3.13 -18.10 13.06
CA ILE A 98 2.48 -17.89 11.75
C ILE A 98 3.10 -18.79 10.68
N ASP A 99 4.43 -18.88 10.65
CA ASP A 99 5.17 -19.73 9.71
C ASP A 99 5.08 -21.23 10.07
N GLY A 100 4.49 -21.57 11.23
CA GLY A 100 4.34 -22.97 11.67
C GLY A 100 5.67 -23.73 11.83
N GLY A 101 6.78 -22.99 11.91
CA GLY A 101 8.14 -23.52 11.87
C GLY A 101 8.58 -24.10 10.52
N GLU A 102 7.89 -23.78 9.42
CA GLU A 102 8.19 -24.31 8.09
C GLU A 102 9.48 -23.72 7.50
N GLY A 103 9.70 -22.41 7.63
CA GLY A 103 10.96 -21.76 7.27
C GLY A 103 12.15 -22.31 8.07
N ARG A 104 11.93 -22.67 9.33
CA ARG A 104 12.95 -23.28 10.20
C ARG A 104 13.27 -24.73 9.84
N LYS A 105 12.28 -25.52 9.42
CA LYS A 105 12.51 -26.87 8.88
C LYS A 105 13.36 -26.86 7.61
N LYS A 106 13.21 -25.82 6.77
CA LYS A 106 14.01 -25.62 5.55
C LYS A 106 15.43 -25.13 5.85
N SER A 107 15.59 -24.24 6.83
CA SER A 107 16.89 -23.66 7.22
C SER A 107 17.76 -24.60 8.07
N GLY A 108 17.16 -25.48 8.88
CA GLY A 108 17.88 -26.41 9.76
C GLY A 108 18.61 -25.73 10.93
N GLN A 109 18.45 -24.41 11.10
CA GLN A 109 19.09 -23.62 12.14
C GLN A 109 18.30 -23.66 13.46
N SER A 110 19.03 -23.65 14.57
CA SER A 110 18.45 -23.63 15.92
C SER A 110 18.20 -22.18 16.37
N ARG A 111 17.15 -21.96 17.18
CA ARG A 111 16.82 -20.64 17.77
C ARG A 111 18.02 -19.99 18.50
N TRP A 112 18.93 -20.82 19.00
CA TRP A 112 20.13 -20.39 19.69
C TRP A 112 21.19 -19.83 18.72
N ALA A 113 21.24 -20.32 17.49
CA ALA A 113 22.12 -19.80 16.45
C ALA A 113 21.68 -18.38 16.05
N ASP A 114 20.38 -18.18 15.79
CA ASP A 114 19.80 -16.88 15.48
C ASP A 114 20.07 -15.87 16.59
N LEU A 115 19.81 -16.27 17.84
CA LEU A 115 20.07 -15.42 19.01
C LEU A 115 21.55 -15.10 19.17
N LYS A 116 22.44 -16.07 18.91
CA LYS A 116 23.89 -15.90 19.00
C LYS A 116 24.43 -14.94 17.95
N THR A 117 23.81 -14.84 16.77
CA THR A 117 24.16 -13.83 15.75
C THR A 117 23.46 -12.49 15.97
N ALA A 118 22.18 -12.49 16.35
CA ALA A 118 21.37 -11.29 16.47
C ALA A 118 21.72 -10.48 17.73
N ALA A 119 21.94 -11.13 18.88
CA ALA A 119 22.25 -10.45 20.13
C ALA A 119 23.52 -9.60 20.07
N PRO A 120 24.69 -10.10 19.60
CA PRO A 120 25.89 -9.27 19.52
C PRO A 120 25.78 -8.19 18.43
N ALA A 121 25.07 -8.44 17.32
CA ALA A 121 24.84 -7.42 16.29
C ALA A 121 24.01 -6.25 16.85
N PHE A 122 22.93 -6.55 17.57
CA PHE A 122 22.10 -5.55 18.24
C PHE A 122 22.89 -4.77 19.29
N ILE A 123 23.64 -5.44 20.15
CA ILE A 123 24.49 -4.80 21.16
C ILE A 123 25.54 -3.91 20.48
N THR A 124 26.26 -4.41 19.47
CA THR A 124 27.32 -3.64 18.80
C THR A 124 26.75 -2.41 18.10
N PHE A 125 25.61 -2.52 17.43
CA PHE A 125 24.95 -1.38 16.81
C PHE A 125 24.43 -0.38 17.86
N THR A 126 23.72 -0.85 18.88
CA THR A 126 23.15 0.00 19.93
C THR A 126 24.22 0.78 20.68
N TYR A 127 25.25 0.08 21.17
CA TYR A 127 26.30 0.69 21.99
C TYR A 127 27.36 1.41 21.14
N GLY A 128 27.62 0.94 19.92
CA GLY A 128 28.58 1.55 19.01
C GLY A 128 28.08 2.87 18.39
N PHE A 129 26.80 2.95 18.01
CA PHE A 129 26.21 4.18 17.46
C PHE A 129 25.69 5.15 18.53
N SER A 130 25.50 4.70 19.77
CA SER A 130 25.10 5.55 20.90
C SER A 130 25.88 6.86 21.04
N PRO A 131 27.23 6.87 21.07
CA PRO A 131 27.99 8.12 21.18
C PRO A 131 27.79 9.03 19.97
N VAL A 132 27.68 8.48 18.77
CA VAL A 132 27.47 9.26 17.52
C VAL A 132 26.10 9.93 17.54
N LEU A 133 25.06 9.17 17.88
CA LEU A 133 23.69 9.68 17.97
C LEU A 133 23.56 10.75 19.04
N LYS A 134 24.20 10.55 20.20
CA LYS A 134 24.28 11.55 21.26
C LYS A 134 24.93 12.84 20.77
N THR A 135 26.11 12.73 20.13
CA THR A 135 26.84 13.92 19.65
C THR A 135 26.09 14.69 18.56
N LEU A 136 25.28 14.01 17.74
CA LEU A 136 24.48 14.64 16.68
C LEU A 136 23.25 15.37 17.23
N THR A 137 22.65 14.86 18.30
CA THR A 137 21.37 15.36 18.85
C THR A 137 21.55 16.31 20.03
N GLU A 138 22.72 16.34 20.67
CA GLU A 138 23.02 17.21 21.82
C GLU A 138 22.95 18.71 21.49
N SER A 139 23.21 19.10 20.23
CA SER A 139 23.13 20.50 19.79
C SER A 139 21.73 20.94 19.33
N VAL A 140 20.73 20.05 19.33
CA VAL A 140 19.38 20.32 18.80
C VAL A 140 18.41 20.62 19.93
N SER A 141 17.57 21.64 19.76
CA SER A 141 16.55 21.98 20.76
C SER A 141 15.40 20.97 20.79
N THR A 142 14.79 20.77 21.96
CA THR A 142 13.65 19.85 22.14
C THR A 142 12.48 20.20 21.21
N ASP A 143 12.20 21.48 20.99
CA ASP A 143 11.09 21.91 20.16
C ASP A 143 11.30 21.54 18.68
N THR A 144 12.54 21.65 18.20
CA THR A 144 12.89 21.25 16.83
C THR A 144 12.94 19.73 16.68
N ILE A 145 13.34 19.00 17.73
CA ILE A 145 13.26 17.53 17.78
C ILE A 145 11.83 17.04 17.56
N TYR A 146 10.86 17.56 18.32
CA TYR A 146 9.46 17.17 18.15
C TYR A 146 8.93 17.57 16.77
N ALA A 147 9.22 18.79 16.31
CA ALA A 147 8.80 19.24 14.99
C ALA A 147 9.35 18.34 13.87
N MET A 148 10.65 18.06 13.87
CA MET A 148 11.29 17.23 12.86
C MET A 148 10.79 15.78 12.92
N SER A 149 10.57 15.22 14.11
CA SER A 149 9.99 13.88 14.24
C SER A 149 8.58 13.80 13.66
N VAL A 150 7.74 14.81 13.86
CA VAL A 150 6.37 14.83 13.33
C VAL A 150 6.39 14.87 11.81
N PHE A 151 7.23 15.72 11.19
CA PHE A 151 7.36 15.77 9.74
C PHE A 151 7.91 14.47 9.15
N MET A 152 8.83 13.81 9.85
CA MET A 152 9.45 12.58 9.39
C MET A 152 8.51 11.36 9.56
N LEU A 153 7.71 11.33 10.64
CA LEU A 153 6.63 10.35 10.78
C LEU A 153 5.53 10.57 9.74
N LEU A 154 5.17 11.83 9.44
CA LEU A 154 4.23 12.15 8.37
C LEU A 154 4.79 11.70 7.00
N GLY A 155 6.06 11.97 6.73
CA GLY A 155 6.74 11.51 5.53
C GLY A 155 6.74 9.98 5.43
N HIS A 156 7.07 9.28 6.52
CA HIS A 156 6.99 7.83 6.59
C HIS A 156 5.59 7.33 6.21
N LEU A 157 4.53 7.91 6.77
CA LEU A 157 3.14 7.55 6.44
C LEU A 157 2.78 7.80 4.97
N ILE A 158 3.34 8.82 4.33
CA ILE A 158 3.06 9.16 2.91
C ILE A 158 3.81 8.23 1.95
N PHE A 159 5.08 7.93 2.24
CA PHE A 159 5.96 7.18 1.36
C PHE A 159 5.90 5.66 1.57
N PHE A 160 5.19 5.19 2.60
CA PHE A 160 5.02 3.78 2.90
C PHE A 160 4.25 3.03 1.80
N ASP A 161 4.70 1.80 1.50
CA ASP A 161 4.04 0.94 0.52
C ASP A 161 2.87 0.19 1.15
N TYR A 162 1.68 0.76 1.02
CA TYR A 162 0.43 0.12 1.42
C TYR A 162 -0.08 -0.94 0.42
N GLY A 163 0.68 -1.28 -0.63
CA GLY A 163 0.25 -2.20 -1.69
C GLY A 163 -0.43 -1.51 -2.88
N ALA A 164 -0.32 -0.18 -2.98
CA ALA A 164 -0.78 0.57 -4.14
C ALA A 164 0.37 0.73 -5.15
N ASN A 165 0.12 0.45 -6.42
CA ASN A 165 1.06 0.72 -7.53
C ASN A 165 1.16 2.22 -7.81
N ALA A 166 1.55 3.02 -6.83
CA ALA A 166 1.68 4.47 -6.93
C ALA A 166 3.15 4.86 -7.02
N ALA A 167 3.49 5.70 -8.01
CA ALA A 167 4.87 6.14 -8.26
C ALA A 167 5.50 6.98 -7.12
N ILE A 168 4.68 7.43 -6.16
CA ILE A 168 5.13 8.23 -5.02
C ILE A 168 5.75 7.34 -3.94
N VAL A 169 5.47 6.04 -3.93
CA VAL A 169 5.85 5.12 -2.85
C VAL A 169 7.31 4.69 -2.96
N SER A 170 8.06 4.79 -1.87
CA SER A 170 9.44 4.27 -1.79
C SER A 170 9.72 3.70 -0.40
N SER A 171 9.87 2.38 -0.34
CA SER A 171 10.16 1.64 0.89
C SER A 171 11.45 2.14 1.57
N THR A 172 12.51 2.41 0.81
CA THR A 172 13.77 2.91 1.36
C THR A 172 13.62 4.31 1.96
N LEU A 173 12.85 5.17 1.29
CA LEU A 173 12.63 6.54 1.75
C LEU A 173 11.80 6.56 3.05
N SER A 174 10.71 5.79 3.09
CA SER A 174 9.86 5.72 4.28
C SER A 174 10.62 5.15 5.48
N LEU A 175 11.45 4.12 5.27
CA LEU A 175 12.25 3.50 6.32
C LEU A 175 13.30 4.48 6.88
N ASN A 176 13.99 5.23 6.02
CA ASN A 176 14.94 6.27 6.43
C ASN A 176 14.25 7.38 7.26
N MET A 177 13.03 7.77 6.88
CA MET A 177 12.25 8.76 7.61
C MET A 177 11.81 8.25 8.99
N ALA A 178 11.37 6.99 9.09
CA ALA A 178 11.02 6.37 10.37
C ALA A 178 12.24 6.25 11.30
N ILE A 179 13.39 5.82 10.78
CA ILE A 179 14.64 5.77 11.54
C ILE A 179 14.97 7.18 12.04
N PHE A 180 14.98 8.19 11.18
CA PHE A 180 15.31 9.54 11.62
C PHE A 180 14.35 10.08 12.68
N ALA A 181 13.04 9.87 12.52
CA ALA A 181 12.06 10.23 13.53
C ALA A 181 12.30 9.54 14.88
N SER A 182 12.61 8.24 14.85
CA SER A 182 12.95 7.48 16.06
C SER A 182 14.20 8.01 16.76
N LEU A 183 15.22 8.40 15.99
CA LEU A 183 16.45 8.99 16.50
C LEU A 183 16.19 10.33 17.19
N CYS A 184 15.32 11.17 16.60
CA CYS A 184 14.90 12.42 17.20
C CYS A 184 14.16 12.19 18.54
N LEU A 185 13.17 11.29 18.57
CA LEU A 185 12.35 11.06 19.77
C LEU A 185 13.11 10.41 20.93
N ALA A 186 14.13 9.61 20.64
CA ALA A 186 14.95 8.94 21.65
C ALA A 186 16.02 9.83 22.30
N SER A 187 16.08 11.12 21.96
CA SER A 187 17.12 12.06 22.39
C SER A 187 17.11 12.50 23.88
N PRO A 188 16.05 12.37 24.71
CA PRO A 188 16.17 12.59 26.15
C PRO A 188 16.91 11.42 26.83
N PRO A 189 17.80 11.65 27.81
CA PRO A 189 18.55 10.55 28.42
C PRO A 189 17.66 9.71 29.37
N PRO A 190 17.81 8.37 29.45
CA PRO A 190 18.70 7.49 28.69
C PRO A 190 17.97 6.52 27.74
N LEU A 191 18.75 6.04 26.77
CA LEU A 191 18.77 4.69 26.19
C LEU A 191 18.30 4.53 24.72
N VAL A 192 19.31 4.31 23.88
CA VAL A 192 19.32 3.92 22.45
C VAL A 192 18.54 2.63 22.08
N PRO A 193 18.21 1.69 23.00
CA PRO A 193 17.23 0.63 22.72
C PRO A 193 15.87 1.18 22.30
N ALA A 194 15.50 2.39 22.73
CA ALA A 194 14.32 3.09 22.23
C ALA A 194 14.40 3.24 20.70
N CYS A 195 15.49 3.78 20.14
CA CYS A 195 15.67 3.98 18.70
C CYS A 195 15.46 2.70 17.88
N LEU A 196 15.99 1.58 18.37
CA LEU A 196 15.90 0.29 17.68
C LEU A 196 14.52 -0.33 17.79
N HIS A 197 13.87 -0.25 18.95
CA HIS A 197 12.47 -0.63 19.09
C HIS A 197 11.53 0.19 18.22
N HIS A 198 11.85 1.48 18.10
CA HIS A 198 11.08 2.42 17.31
C HIS A 198 11.27 2.16 15.80
N GLY A 199 12.47 1.79 15.37
CA GLY A 199 12.76 1.32 14.00
C GLY A 199 12.16 -0.05 13.67
N ASP A 200 12.16 -0.99 14.62
CA ASP A 200 11.61 -2.35 14.46
C ASP A 200 10.07 -2.35 14.39
N ILE A 201 9.39 -1.50 15.16
CA ILE A 201 7.92 -1.33 15.12
C ILE A 201 7.45 -0.70 13.78
N CYS A 202 8.29 0.11 13.16
CA CYS A 202 8.05 0.69 11.83
C CYS A 202 8.49 -0.22 10.67
N HIS A 203 9.10 -1.39 10.95
CA HIS A 203 9.50 -2.30 9.89
C HIS A 203 8.28 -2.99 9.28
N PRO A 204 8.11 -2.96 7.94
CA PRO A 204 6.97 -3.58 7.26
C PRO A 204 6.83 -5.09 7.53
N ASP A 205 7.92 -5.78 7.90
CA ASP A 205 7.91 -7.21 8.27
C ASP A 205 7.17 -7.51 9.59
N PHE A 206 6.95 -6.49 10.43
CA PHE A 206 6.14 -6.61 11.64
C PHE A 206 4.64 -6.40 11.40
N CYS A 207 4.23 -6.27 10.13
CA CYS A 207 2.84 -6.34 9.70
C CYS A 207 2.53 -7.74 9.14
N PRO A 208 2.36 -8.77 10.00
CA PRO A 208 2.04 -10.11 9.53
C PRO A 208 0.71 -10.13 8.76
N VAL A 209 -0.22 -9.20 9.01
CA VAL A 209 -1.47 -9.08 8.24
C VAL A 209 -1.22 -8.64 6.80
N ALA A 210 -0.35 -7.66 6.56
CA ALA A 210 -0.10 -7.11 5.23
C ALA A 210 0.76 -8.06 4.37
N HIS A 211 1.76 -8.70 5.01
CA HIS A 211 2.60 -9.71 4.37
C HIS A 211 1.77 -10.94 3.99
N VAL A 212 0.95 -11.46 4.93
CA VAL A 212 0.09 -12.64 4.68
C VAL A 212 -1.07 -12.33 3.74
N ALA A 213 -1.64 -11.12 3.76
CA ALA A 213 -2.67 -10.70 2.80
C ALA A 213 -2.15 -10.60 1.36
N LYS A 214 -0.89 -10.16 1.17
CA LYS A 214 -0.22 -10.17 -0.15
C LYS A 214 0.09 -11.57 -0.65
N GLU A 215 0.37 -12.52 0.25
CA GLU A 215 0.80 -13.89 -0.11
C GLU A 215 -0.34 -14.92 -0.17
N THR A 216 -1.46 -14.68 0.52
CA THR A 216 -2.58 -15.62 0.55
C THR A 216 -3.88 -14.94 0.15
N GLU A 217 -4.39 -15.30 -1.04
CA GLU A 217 -5.73 -14.92 -1.51
C GLU A 217 -6.85 -15.63 -0.70
N GLY A 218 -6.95 -15.37 0.61
CA GLY A 218 -8.20 -15.59 1.34
C GLY A 218 -8.23 -16.58 2.50
N MET A 219 -7.14 -16.75 3.27
CA MET A 219 -7.22 -17.45 4.56
C MET A 219 -6.78 -16.56 5.73
N TYR A 220 -7.70 -15.73 6.20
CA TYR A 220 -7.54 -15.04 7.47
C TYR A 220 -7.63 -16.05 8.62
N SER A 221 -6.51 -16.34 9.26
CA SER A 221 -6.52 -17.11 10.51
C SER A 221 -7.06 -16.22 11.65
N PRO A 222 -7.92 -16.75 12.55
CA PRO A 222 -8.47 -15.97 13.66
C PRO A 222 -7.38 -15.42 14.59
N GLN A 223 -6.21 -16.08 14.63
CA GLN A 223 -5.04 -15.68 15.40
C GLN A 223 -4.43 -14.37 14.88
N LEU A 224 -4.41 -14.18 13.57
CA LEU A 224 -3.84 -13.00 12.93
C LEU A 224 -4.70 -11.75 13.17
N CYS A 225 -6.02 -11.90 13.08
CA CYS A 225 -6.99 -10.86 13.44
C CYS A 225 -6.91 -10.50 14.95
N GLY A 226 -6.75 -11.52 15.80
CA GLY A 226 -6.51 -11.32 17.24
C GLY A 226 -5.23 -10.53 17.54
N GLY A 227 -4.14 -10.79 16.81
CA GLY A 227 -2.87 -10.06 16.97
C GLY A 227 -2.99 -8.58 16.60
N HIS A 228 -3.64 -8.27 15.47
CA HIS A 228 -3.86 -6.89 15.03
C HIS A 228 -4.74 -6.09 15.99
N THR A 229 -5.85 -6.69 16.43
CA THR A 229 -6.74 -6.05 17.40
C THR A 229 -6.05 -5.81 18.75
N ALA A 230 -5.23 -6.76 19.22
CA ALA A 230 -4.41 -6.57 20.42
C ALA A 230 -3.41 -5.42 20.29
N PHE A 231 -2.74 -5.28 19.14
CA PHE A 231 -1.82 -4.19 18.88
C PHE A 231 -2.50 -2.81 18.88
N CYS A 232 -3.69 -2.72 18.27
CA CYS A 232 -4.50 -1.50 18.29
C CYS A 232 -4.91 -1.12 19.73
N ILE A 233 -5.33 -2.09 20.54
CA ILE A 233 -5.68 -1.86 21.95
C ILE A 233 -4.46 -1.38 22.74
N PHE A 234 -3.29 -1.98 22.52
CA PHE A 234 -2.05 -1.57 23.16
C PHE A 234 -1.68 -0.11 22.81
N SER A 235 -1.73 0.25 21.53
CA SER A 235 -1.47 1.63 21.08
C SER A 235 -2.51 2.63 21.61
N LEU A 236 -3.76 2.22 21.81
CA LEU A 236 -4.76 3.09 22.40
C LEU A 236 -4.52 3.27 23.91
N GLY A 237 -4.14 2.18 24.61
CA GLY A 237 -3.78 2.21 26.04
C GLY A 237 -2.55 3.08 26.32
N SER A 238 -1.55 3.06 25.43
CA SER A 238 -0.38 3.92 25.55
C SER A 238 -0.75 5.40 25.42
N LEU A 239 -1.64 5.74 24.48
CA LEU A 239 -2.07 7.12 24.27
C LEU A 239 -2.99 7.62 25.39
N LEU A 240 -3.82 6.73 25.96
CA LEU A 240 -4.63 7.02 27.16
C LEU A 240 -3.76 7.43 28.36
N SER A 241 -2.56 6.85 28.46
CA SER A 241 -1.61 7.17 29.53
C SER A 241 -1.04 8.60 29.42
N ILE A 242 -1.13 9.23 28.25
CA ILE A 242 -0.63 10.58 27.97
C ILE A 242 -1.79 11.59 27.98
N SER A 243 -2.85 11.31 27.21
CA SER A 243 -3.97 12.20 27.04
C SER A 243 -5.24 11.44 26.67
N VAL A 244 -6.27 11.59 27.51
CA VAL A 244 -7.61 11.03 27.25
C VAL A 244 -8.21 11.60 25.97
N VAL A 245 -8.05 12.91 25.74
CA VAL A 245 -8.55 13.57 24.52
C VAL A 245 -7.84 13.02 23.29
N GLY A 246 -6.51 12.87 23.36
CA GLY A 246 -5.72 12.28 22.28
C GLY A 246 -6.16 10.86 21.95
N ALA A 247 -6.40 10.03 22.98
CA ALA A 247 -6.88 8.67 22.81
C ALA A 247 -8.28 8.60 22.18
N ILE A 248 -9.21 9.46 22.59
CA ILE A 248 -10.54 9.51 21.98
C ILE A 248 -10.45 9.89 20.50
N LEU A 249 -9.67 10.93 20.17
CA LEU A 249 -9.46 11.35 18.79
C LEU A 249 -8.81 10.25 17.94
N PHE A 250 -7.83 9.55 18.51
CA PHE A 250 -7.16 8.44 17.84
C PHE A 250 -8.11 7.24 17.64
N ALA A 251 -8.90 6.86 18.63
CA ALA A 251 -9.92 5.81 18.48
C ALA A 251 -10.93 6.15 17.38
N LEU A 252 -11.40 7.41 17.33
CA LEU A 252 -12.28 7.88 16.27
C LEU A 252 -11.61 7.81 14.90
N LEU A 253 -10.33 8.15 14.80
CA LEU A 253 -9.55 8.02 13.57
C LEU A 253 -9.45 6.56 13.11
N LEU A 254 -9.09 5.63 14.00
CA LEU A 254 -8.98 4.20 13.66
C LEU A 254 -10.33 3.62 13.21
N ILE A 255 -11.42 3.95 13.92
CA ILE A 255 -12.77 3.52 13.56
C ILE A 255 -13.18 4.10 12.21
N SER A 256 -12.88 5.39 11.97
CA SER A 256 -13.19 6.08 10.71
C SER A 256 -12.51 5.44 9.50
N ILE A 257 -11.24 5.07 9.64
CA ILE A 257 -10.45 4.42 8.58
C ILE A 257 -10.90 2.97 8.38
N SER A 258 -11.29 2.27 9.45
CA SER A 258 -11.66 0.86 9.39
C SER A 258 -13.06 0.63 8.80
N CYS A 259 -14.03 1.50 9.07
CA CYS A 259 -15.45 1.22 8.75
C CYS A 259 -16.08 2.25 7.79
N PRO A 260 -16.22 3.55 8.13
CA PRO A 260 -16.76 4.56 7.24
C PRO A 260 -16.00 4.70 5.92
N CYS A 261 -14.67 4.66 5.95
CA CYS A 261 -13.86 4.87 4.74
C CYS A 261 -14.08 3.75 3.69
N PRO A 262 -13.97 2.45 4.03
CA PRO A 262 -14.35 1.36 3.13
C PRO A 262 -15.79 1.45 2.62
N PHE A 263 -16.74 1.80 3.49
CA PHE A 263 -18.14 2.00 3.09
C PHE A 263 -18.27 3.12 2.05
N TYR A 264 -17.64 4.26 2.30
CA TYR A 264 -17.68 5.41 1.40
C TYR A 264 -16.98 5.10 0.06
N LEU A 265 -15.85 4.40 0.09
CA LEU A 265 -15.15 3.95 -1.12
C LEU A 265 -16.05 3.07 -2.00
N ILE A 266 -16.77 2.11 -1.41
CA ILE A 266 -17.70 1.24 -2.16
C ILE A 266 -18.89 2.04 -2.69
N ARG A 267 -19.41 3.01 -1.93
CA ARG A 267 -20.48 3.89 -2.39
C ARG A 267 -20.03 4.77 -3.56
N LEU A 268 -18.83 5.33 -3.50
CA LEU A 268 -18.25 6.16 -4.56
C LEU A 268 -18.07 5.37 -5.87
N GLN A 269 -17.81 4.06 -5.80
CA GLN A 269 -17.71 3.23 -7.00
C GLN A 269 -19.01 3.15 -7.80
N LEU A 270 -20.17 3.33 -7.17
CA LEU A 270 -21.46 3.36 -7.87
C LEU A 270 -21.57 4.57 -8.80
N PHE A 271 -20.85 5.65 -8.52
CA PHE A 271 -20.81 6.86 -9.34
C PHE A 271 -19.68 6.84 -10.37
N LYS A 272 -18.92 5.74 -10.47
CA LYS A 272 -17.87 5.63 -11.49
C LYS A 272 -18.50 5.41 -12.86
N GLU A 273 -18.26 6.35 -13.77
CA GLU A 273 -18.66 6.25 -15.18
C GLU A 273 -17.44 6.26 -16.09
N ASN A 274 -16.75 5.12 -16.19
CA ASN A 274 -15.66 4.98 -17.15
C ASN A 274 -16.25 4.62 -18.52
N ILE A 275 -16.06 5.48 -19.50
CA ILE A 275 -16.52 5.27 -20.88
C ILE A 275 -15.36 4.68 -21.65
N HIS A 276 -15.58 3.49 -22.20
CA HIS A 276 -14.69 2.82 -23.13
C HIS A 276 -15.26 2.96 -24.53
N GLY A 277 -14.38 3.24 -25.49
CA GLY A 277 -14.79 3.44 -26.86
C GLY A 277 -13.71 3.01 -27.85
N PRO A 278 -14.02 3.09 -29.15
CA PRO A 278 -13.07 2.75 -30.20
C PRO A 278 -11.85 3.69 -30.25
N TRP A 279 -11.80 4.77 -29.47
CA TRP A 279 -10.62 5.63 -29.34
C TRP A 279 -9.67 5.19 -28.22
N ASP A 280 -10.04 4.18 -27.42
CA ASP A 280 -9.15 3.63 -26.39
C ASP A 280 -7.87 3.08 -27.05
N GLU A 281 -6.74 3.24 -26.37
CA GLU A 281 -5.45 2.73 -26.82
C GLU A 281 -5.54 1.22 -27.08
N ALA A 282 -5.02 0.79 -28.23
CA ALA A 282 -5.02 -0.62 -28.57
C ALA A 282 -4.08 -1.38 -27.62
N GLU A 283 -4.64 -2.15 -26.70
CA GLU A 283 -3.89 -3.12 -25.91
C GLU A 283 -3.45 -4.26 -26.84
N ILE A 284 -2.15 -4.36 -27.11
CA ILE A 284 -1.57 -5.51 -27.82
C ILE A 284 -1.64 -6.72 -26.89
N LYS A 285 -2.74 -7.46 -26.96
CA LYS A 285 -2.88 -8.78 -26.31
C LYS A 285 -2.24 -9.84 -27.21
N GLU A 286 -0.94 -9.73 -27.42
CA GLU A 286 -0.18 -10.76 -28.13
C GLU A 286 0.66 -11.55 -27.14
N ASP A 287 0.61 -12.87 -27.29
CA ASP A 287 1.66 -13.78 -26.85
C ASP A 287 2.98 -13.31 -27.46
N LEU A 288 3.68 -12.41 -26.76
CA LEU A 288 4.97 -11.85 -27.14
C LEU A 288 6.00 -12.97 -27.45
N SER A 289 5.76 -14.16 -26.91
CA SER A 289 6.50 -15.39 -27.18
C SER A 289 6.44 -15.86 -28.64
N ARG A 290 5.39 -15.51 -29.40
CA ARG A 290 5.21 -15.92 -30.80
C ARG A 290 5.94 -15.02 -31.81
N PHE A 291 6.30 -13.80 -31.39
CA PHE A 291 7.06 -12.84 -32.20
C PHE A 291 8.56 -12.81 -31.86
N LEU A 292 8.94 -13.38 -30.71
CA LEU A 292 10.32 -13.48 -30.24
C LEU A 292 10.96 -14.87 -30.46
N SER A 293 10.28 -15.77 -31.19
CA SER A 293 10.83 -17.07 -31.64
C SER A 293 11.23 -17.02 -33.11
#